data_AF-A0A9W7YNU6-F1
#
_entry.id   AF-A0A9W7YNU6-F1
#
_cell.length_a   1.000
_cell.length_b   1.000
_cell.length_c   1.000
_cell.angle_alpha   90.00
_cell.angle_beta   90.00
_cell.angle_gamma   90.00
#
_symmetry.space_group_name_H-M   'P 1'
#
loop_
_entity.id
_entity.type
_entity.pdbx_description
1 polymer ?
#
loop_
_entity_poly.entity_id
_entity_poly.type
_entity_poly.pdbx_seq_one_letter_code
_entity_poly.pdbx_strand_id
1 'polypeptide(L)'
;MANDAEMTLEVEIFDGSGNFANWSEQVILALRQKGVLDYVESDMHTGTAEEPDKKKFNPADSKADGLAVAIILHCMSKSHQKRFIRSTAFEVWMELQKLYGVPNTEDLVSNLLELFSFRMDPNDKEGRASAVQYSNLMNKIDFSTFSSSAMANLMYLTALNKHHDSVCLEFTKKKPNELEFNDIFHAVCTLLDANKKQCAYDEKIGASNFGGAARAQRLTCKHCGCFGHSMENCWSRDDDSSGNVNCNSGGSHRNGGGGN
;
A
#
# COMPACT_ATOMS: atom_id res chain seq x y z
N MET A 1 5.08 28.64 34.87
CA MET A 1 3.85 28.55 34.05
C MET A 1 4.30 27.98 32.72
N ALA A 2 4.16 26.66 32.54
CA ALA A 2 4.48 26.01 31.29
C ALA A 2 3.33 26.32 30.32
N ASN A 3 3.65 26.90 29.17
CA ASN A 3 2.72 26.98 28.05
C ASN A 3 2.57 25.55 27.52
N ASP A 4 1.49 24.89 27.91
CA ASP A 4 1.03 23.70 27.19
C ASP A 4 0.66 24.18 25.78
N ALA A 5 1.52 23.87 24.81
CA ALA A 5 1.19 24.03 23.41
C ALA A 5 0.01 23.09 23.13
N GLU A 6 -1.21 23.65 23.13
CA GLU A 6 -2.41 22.93 22.74
C GLU A 6 -2.19 22.46 21.29
N MET A 7 -1.92 21.17 21.12
CA MET A 7 -1.70 20.57 19.82
C MET A 7 -3.04 20.58 19.06
N THR A 8 -3.33 21.63 18.30
CA THR A 8 -4.56 21.74 17.52
C THR A 8 -4.46 20.85 16.30
N LEU A 9 -5.35 19.84 16.23
CA LEU A 9 -5.50 18.98 15.06
C LEU A 9 -6.23 19.79 13.97
N GLU A 10 -5.52 20.21 12.94
CA GLU A 10 -6.13 20.88 11.78
C GLU A 10 -6.74 19.81 10.87
N VAL A 11 -8.08 19.76 10.85
CA VAL A 11 -8.84 18.89 9.93
C VAL A 11 -9.17 19.71 8.68
N GLU A 12 -8.92 19.14 7.50
CA GLU A 12 -9.26 19.79 6.23
C GLU A 12 -10.78 19.98 6.08
N ILE A 13 -11.17 21.07 5.42
CA ILE A 13 -12.58 21.37 5.16
C ILE A 13 -13.12 20.43 4.09
N PHE A 14 -14.14 19.65 4.44
CA PHE A 14 -14.83 18.76 3.50
C PHE A 14 -15.93 19.50 2.75
N ASP A 15 -15.85 19.47 1.42
CA ASP A 15 -16.80 20.10 0.52
C ASP A 15 -17.81 19.13 -0.11
N GLY A 16 -17.82 17.87 0.35
CA GLY A 16 -18.64 16.81 -0.22
C GLY A 16 -17.97 16.04 -1.36
N SER A 17 -16.74 16.42 -1.74
CA SER A 17 -15.91 15.70 -2.70
C SER A 17 -14.65 15.13 -2.01
N GLY A 18 -14.17 13.98 -2.48
CA GLY A 18 -12.95 13.35 -1.97
C GLY A 18 -13.16 12.20 -0.98
N ASN A 19 -12.10 11.85 -0.25
CA ASN A 19 -12.07 10.66 0.60
C ASN A 19 -12.76 10.92 1.95
N PHE A 20 -14.07 10.68 2.00
CA PHE A 20 -14.87 10.82 3.21
C PHE A 20 -14.36 9.94 4.36
N ALA A 21 -13.87 8.71 4.09
CA ALA A 21 -13.37 7.81 5.12
C ALA A 21 -12.18 8.45 5.87
N ASN A 22 -11.16 8.90 5.14
CA ASN A 22 -10.00 9.57 5.73
C ASN A 22 -10.38 10.86 6.47
N TRP A 23 -11.29 11.67 5.89
CA TRP A 23 -11.78 12.87 6.57
C TRP A 23 -12.52 12.53 7.87
N SER A 24 -13.38 11.52 7.84
CA SER A 24 -14.17 11.10 9.01
C SER A 24 -13.28 10.62 10.16
N GLU A 25 -12.17 9.94 9.87
CA GLU A 25 -11.17 9.55 10.89
C GLU A 25 -10.52 10.77 11.56
N GLN A 26 -10.16 11.80 10.78
CA GLN A 26 -9.61 13.04 11.32
C GLN A 26 -10.60 13.78 12.22
N VAL A 27 -11.89 13.82 11.84
CA VAL A 27 -12.94 14.40 12.68
C VAL A 27 -13.16 13.57 13.94
N ILE A 28 -13.15 12.24 13.87
CA ILE A 28 -13.21 11.35 15.05
C ILE A 28 -12.06 11.66 16.03
N LEU A 29 -10.84 11.87 15.53
CA LEU A 29 -9.70 12.25 16.36
C LEU A 29 -9.89 13.62 17.02
N ALA A 30 -10.42 14.61 16.29
CA ALA A 30 -10.74 15.92 16.85
C ALA A 30 -11.82 15.84 17.94
N LEU A 31 -12.88 15.04 17.73
CA LEU A 31 -13.94 14.80 18.71
C LEU A 31 -13.40 14.09 19.96
N ARG A 32 -12.52 13.09 19.79
CA ARG A 32 -11.81 12.41 20.90
C ARG A 32 -10.97 13.37 21.71
N GLN A 33 -10.20 14.23 21.03
CA GLN A 33 -9.35 15.21 21.70
C GLN A 33 -10.16 16.19 22.57
N LYS A 34 -11.38 16.50 22.15
CA LYS A 34 -12.30 17.39 22.89
C LYS A 34 -13.25 16.65 23.84
N GLY A 35 -13.14 15.32 23.95
CA GLY A 35 -13.91 14.49 24.89
C GLY A 35 -15.40 14.41 24.57
N VAL A 36 -15.79 14.54 23.30
CA VAL A 36 -17.20 14.57 22.86
C VAL A 36 -17.54 13.50 21.81
N LEU A 37 -16.69 12.48 21.67
CA LEU A 37 -16.91 11.39 20.71
C LEU A 37 -18.21 10.61 20.96
N ASP A 38 -18.59 10.41 22.23
CA ASP A 38 -19.75 9.59 22.60
C ASP A 38 -21.06 10.10 21.98
N TYR A 39 -21.12 11.40 21.64
CA TYR A 39 -22.27 12.05 21.01
C TYR A 39 -22.43 11.75 19.51
N VAL A 40 -21.44 11.13 18.86
CA VAL A 40 -21.55 10.63 17.47
C VAL A 40 -21.60 9.11 17.37
N GLU A 41 -21.12 8.38 18.39
CA GLU A 41 -21.09 6.91 18.40
C GLU A 41 -22.37 6.29 18.99
N SER A 42 -23.01 6.96 19.94
CA SER A 42 -24.22 6.44 20.58
C SER A 42 -25.46 7.15 20.07
N ASP A 43 -26.42 6.35 19.62
CA ASP A 43 -27.79 6.80 19.49
C ASP A 43 -28.41 6.97 20.89
N MET A 44 -27.96 7.99 21.62
CA MET A 44 -28.56 8.35 22.91
C MET A 44 -30.03 8.83 22.75
N HIS A 45 -30.59 8.79 21.53
CA HIS A 45 -31.87 9.37 21.17
C HIS A 45 -32.89 8.39 20.55
N THR A 46 -32.51 7.19 20.09
CA THR A 46 -33.50 6.19 19.69
C THR A 46 -33.98 5.35 20.86
N GLY A 47 -35.05 5.87 21.46
CA GLY A 47 -36.31 5.22 21.90
C GLY A 47 -36.49 3.69 21.93
N THR A 48 -35.45 2.89 22.15
CA THR A 48 -35.54 1.42 22.27
C THR A 48 -35.18 0.91 23.66
N ALA A 49 -34.72 1.80 24.55
CA ALA A 49 -34.62 1.49 25.97
C ALA A 49 -36.03 1.53 26.61
N GLU A 50 -36.45 0.39 27.17
CA GLU A 50 -37.64 0.29 28.03
C GLU A 50 -37.60 1.40 29.11
N GLU A 51 -38.67 2.17 29.25
CA GLU A 51 -38.75 3.26 30.24
C GLU A 51 -38.58 2.72 31.66
N PRO A 52 -37.56 3.22 32.40
CA PRO A 52 -37.73 4.47 33.14
C PRO A 52 -36.61 5.50 32.91
N ASP A 53 -35.69 5.27 31.96
CA ASP A 53 -34.59 6.18 31.64
C ASP A 53 -34.93 7.19 30.53
N LYS A 54 -36.17 7.73 30.52
CA LYS A 54 -36.39 9.03 29.87
C LYS A 54 -35.71 10.11 30.71
N LYS A 55 -34.37 10.14 30.67
CA LYS A 55 -33.59 11.29 31.09
C LYS A 55 -34.05 12.45 30.23
N LYS A 56 -34.85 13.33 30.84
CA LYS A 56 -35.09 14.68 30.35
C LYS A 56 -33.72 15.24 29.92
N PHE A 57 -33.64 15.62 28.65
CA PHE A 57 -32.56 16.40 28.04
C PHE A 57 -31.79 17.21 29.10
N ASN A 58 -30.57 16.79 29.43
CA ASN A 58 -29.76 17.47 30.41
C ASN A 58 -29.11 18.69 29.73
N PRO A 59 -29.17 19.91 30.31
CA PRO A 59 -28.50 21.08 29.74
C PRO A 59 -26.97 20.90 29.56
N ALA A 60 -26.36 19.97 30.31
CA ALA A 60 -24.97 19.56 30.11
C ALA A 60 -24.77 18.76 28.82
N ASP A 61 -25.72 17.88 28.47
CA ASP A 61 -25.71 17.10 27.22
C ASP A 61 -25.87 18.02 26.01
N SER A 62 -26.66 19.10 26.15
CA SER A 62 -26.83 20.11 25.09
C SER A 62 -25.56 20.87 24.74
N LYS A 63 -24.65 21.11 25.71
CA LYS A 63 -23.41 21.85 25.46
C LYS A 63 -22.36 20.98 24.79
N ALA A 64 -22.23 19.74 25.23
CA ALA A 64 -21.29 18.79 24.64
C ALA A 64 -21.76 18.33 23.25
N ASP A 65 -23.06 18.10 23.06
CA ASP A 65 -23.67 17.87 21.74
C ASP A 65 -23.44 19.09 20.82
N GLY A 66 -23.73 20.30 21.31
CA GLY A 66 -23.46 21.53 20.55
C GLY A 66 -21.98 21.73 20.19
N LEU A 67 -21.05 21.30 21.05
CA LEU A 67 -19.61 21.32 20.76
C LEU A 67 -19.26 20.29 19.69
N ALA A 68 -19.79 19.07 19.76
CA ALA A 68 -19.58 18.05 18.74
C ALA A 68 -20.13 18.50 17.38
N VAL A 69 -21.36 19.04 17.34
CA VAL A 69 -21.94 19.66 16.13
C VAL A 69 -21.03 20.77 15.60
N ALA A 70 -20.55 21.67 16.46
CA ALA A 70 -19.69 22.76 16.04
C ALA A 70 -18.37 22.25 15.43
N ILE A 71 -17.74 21.23 16.02
CA ILE A 71 -16.53 20.60 15.48
C ILE A 71 -16.81 20.03 14.08
N ILE A 72 -17.86 19.21 13.94
CA ILE A 72 -18.22 18.57 12.67
C ILE A 72 -18.48 19.65 11.60
N LEU A 73 -19.31 20.64 11.90
CA LEU A 73 -19.67 21.69 10.95
C LEU A 73 -18.50 22.60 10.59
N HIS A 74 -17.58 22.85 11.52
CA HIS A 74 -16.37 23.64 11.23
C HIS A 74 -15.43 22.91 10.25
N CYS A 75 -15.44 21.58 10.28
CA CYS A 75 -14.72 20.74 9.32
C CYS A 75 -15.47 20.60 7.98
N MET A 76 -16.59 21.30 7.77
CA MET A 76 -17.39 21.25 6.55
C MET A 76 -17.48 22.60 5.86
N SER A 77 -17.62 22.56 4.52
CA SER A 77 -17.89 23.74 3.71
C SER A 77 -19.22 24.42 4.09
N LYS A 78 -19.25 25.75 4.00
CA LYS A 78 -20.43 26.57 4.36
C LYS A 78 -21.69 26.22 3.57
N SER A 79 -21.55 25.69 2.36
CA SER A 79 -22.68 25.23 1.53
C SER A 79 -23.41 24.04 2.17
N HIS A 80 -22.69 23.17 2.87
CA HIS A 80 -23.22 21.95 3.50
C HIS A 80 -23.73 22.20 4.93
N GLN A 81 -23.15 23.16 5.66
CA GLN A 81 -23.55 23.48 7.04
C GLN A 81 -25.04 23.84 7.19
N LYS A 82 -25.63 24.48 6.17
CA LYS A 82 -27.04 24.94 6.22
C LYS A 82 -28.04 23.80 6.39
N ARG A 83 -27.67 22.58 6.04
CA ARG A 83 -28.53 21.38 6.14
C ARG A 83 -28.73 20.91 7.58
N PHE A 84 -27.90 21.37 8.52
CA PHE A 84 -27.76 20.79 9.86
C PHE A 84 -28.05 21.77 11.00
N ILE A 85 -28.67 22.92 10.72
CA ILE A 85 -28.86 24.05 11.67
C ILE A 85 -29.62 23.66 12.96
N ARG A 86 -30.31 22.51 12.98
CA ARG A 86 -31.11 22.04 14.13
C ARG A 86 -30.90 20.55 14.45
N SER A 87 -29.80 19.99 13.98
CA SER A 87 -29.52 18.57 14.14
C SER A 87 -28.61 18.33 15.35
N THR A 88 -28.78 17.19 16.01
CA THR A 88 -27.82 16.71 17.03
C THR A 88 -26.53 16.23 16.38
N ALA A 89 -25.44 16.08 17.14
CA ALA A 89 -24.17 15.58 16.60
C ALA A 89 -24.33 14.21 15.94
N PHE A 90 -25.11 13.32 16.58
CA PHE A 90 -25.45 12.01 16.05
C PHE A 90 -26.21 12.09 14.72
N GLU A 91 -27.25 12.93 14.64
CA GLU A 91 -28.04 13.10 13.41
C GLU A 91 -27.19 13.64 12.26
N VAL A 92 -26.33 14.64 12.55
CA VAL A 92 -25.39 15.17 11.56
C VAL A 92 -24.45 14.05 11.08
N TRP A 93 -23.85 13.32 12.02
CA TRP A 93 -22.89 12.26 11.71
C TRP A 93 -23.51 11.16 10.84
N MET A 94 -24.69 10.68 11.20
CA MET A 94 -25.41 9.64 10.47
C MET A 94 -25.81 10.07 9.06
N GLU A 95 -26.31 11.30 8.89
CA GLU A 95 -26.63 11.80 7.55
C GLU A 95 -25.37 11.98 6.69
N LEU A 96 -24.23 12.38 7.27
CA LEU A 96 -22.96 12.44 6.55
C LEU A 96 -22.48 11.05 6.13
N GLN A 97 -22.52 10.06 7.02
CA GLN A 97 -22.19 8.67 6.69
C GLN A 97 -23.11 8.12 5.59
N LYS A 98 -24.39 8.46 5.60
CA LYS A 98 -25.34 8.04 4.57
C LYS A 98 -25.08 8.69 3.21
N LEU A 99 -24.69 9.96 3.19
CA LEU A 99 -24.46 10.71 1.95
C LEU A 99 -23.10 10.42 1.32
N TYR A 100 -22.07 10.23 2.16
CA TYR A 100 -20.67 10.20 1.73
C TYR A 100 -19.89 8.98 2.22
N GLY A 101 -20.44 8.23 3.18
CA GLY A 101 -19.82 7.01 3.70
C GLY A 101 -19.98 5.81 2.76
N VAL A 102 -20.86 5.90 1.77
CA VAL A 102 -20.88 4.94 0.67
C VAL A 102 -19.81 5.38 -0.34
N PRO A 103 -18.84 4.51 -0.69
CA PRO A 103 -17.89 4.81 -1.75
C PRO A 103 -18.65 5.24 -3.00
N ASN A 104 -18.30 6.40 -3.57
CA ASN A 104 -18.84 6.82 -4.86
C ASN A 104 -18.58 5.68 -5.87
N THR A 105 -19.64 5.18 -6.51
CA THR A 105 -19.56 4.05 -7.42
C THR A 105 -18.51 4.27 -8.52
N GLU A 106 -18.38 5.50 -9.01
CA GLU A 106 -17.39 5.86 -10.03
C GLU A 106 -15.95 5.70 -9.50
N ASP A 107 -15.68 6.21 -8.30
CA ASP A 107 -14.38 6.08 -7.64
C ASP A 107 -14.06 4.62 -7.30
N LEU A 108 -15.06 3.87 -6.83
CA LEU A 108 -14.92 2.45 -6.56
C LEU A 108 -14.60 1.67 -7.84
N VAL A 109 -15.30 1.94 -8.94
CA VAL A 109 -15.04 1.31 -10.25
C VAL A 109 -13.63 1.66 -10.73
N SER A 110 -13.21 2.93 -10.62
CA SER A 110 -11.87 3.38 -10.97
C SER A 110 -10.78 2.66 -10.16
N ASN A 111 -10.94 2.59 -8.83
CA ASN A 111 -10.00 1.90 -7.94
C ASN A 111 -9.95 0.40 -8.23
N LEU A 112 -11.09 -0.25 -8.48
CA LEU A 112 -11.13 -1.67 -8.85
C LEU A 112 -10.43 -1.92 -10.19
N LEU A 113 -10.65 -1.07 -11.20
CA LEU A 113 -9.97 -1.18 -12.48
C LEU A 113 -8.44 -1.04 -12.33
N GLU A 114 -7.99 -0.09 -11.50
CA GLU A 114 -6.58 0.09 -11.17
C GLU A 114 -6.02 -1.18 -10.49
N LEU A 115 -6.75 -1.74 -9.52
CA LEU A 115 -6.38 -2.98 -8.84
C LEU A 115 -6.26 -4.19 -9.78
N PHE A 116 -7.25 -4.43 -10.65
CA PHE A 116 -7.24 -5.55 -11.60
C PHE A 116 -6.14 -5.41 -12.67
N SER A 117 -5.84 -4.16 -13.04
CA SER A 117 -4.83 -3.83 -14.05
C SER A 117 -3.42 -3.77 -13.47
N PHE A 118 -3.29 -3.80 -12.14
CA PHE A 118 -1.99 -3.67 -11.48
C PHE A 118 -1.02 -4.76 -11.94
N ARG A 119 0.18 -4.35 -12.35
CA ARG A 119 1.31 -5.22 -12.66
C ARG A 119 2.56 -4.61 -12.04
N MET A 120 3.40 -5.47 -11.45
CA MET A 120 4.68 -5.06 -10.90
C MET A 120 5.56 -4.46 -12.01
N ASP A 121 6.20 -3.31 -11.76
CA ASP A 121 7.08 -2.69 -12.75
C ASP A 121 8.24 -3.66 -13.07
N PRO A 122 8.50 -4.01 -14.35
CA PRO A 122 9.61 -4.89 -14.74
C PRO A 122 10.99 -4.44 -14.23
N ASN A 123 11.15 -3.13 -13.99
CA ASN A 123 12.39 -2.53 -13.50
C ASN A 123 12.48 -2.51 -11.96
N ASP A 124 11.36 -2.69 -11.25
CA ASP A 124 11.34 -2.79 -9.79
C ASP A 124 11.78 -4.19 -9.35
N LYS A 125 13.09 -4.42 -9.39
CA LYS A 125 13.68 -5.71 -8.97
C LYS A 125 13.50 -5.98 -7.49
N GLU A 126 13.24 -4.94 -6.69
CA GLU A 126 13.09 -5.07 -5.23
C GLU A 126 11.66 -5.28 -4.78
N GLY A 127 10.69 -5.00 -5.65
CA GLY A 127 9.27 -5.11 -5.37
C GLY A 127 8.75 -4.15 -4.31
N ARG A 128 9.61 -3.37 -3.66
CA ARG A 128 9.23 -2.44 -2.59
C ARG A 128 8.32 -1.34 -3.11
N ALA A 129 8.69 -0.72 -4.24
CA ALA A 129 7.88 0.36 -4.81
C ALA A 129 6.51 -0.15 -5.26
N SER A 130 6.50 -1.29 -5.95
CA SER A 130 5.28 -1.95 -6.43
C SER A 130 4.41 -2.44 -5.28
N ALA A 131 4.98 -2.96 -4.21
CA ALA A 131 4.23 -3.39 -3.03
C ALA A 131 3.57 -2.20 -2.30
N VAL A 132 4.28 -1.08 -2.14
CA VAL A 132 3.71 0.13 -1.54
C VAL A 132 2.56 0.65 -2.38
N GLN A 133 2.72 0.69 -3.71
CA GLN A 133 1.63 1.05 -4.62
C GLN A 133 0.43 0.13 -4.47
N TYR A 134 0.66 -1.19 -4.41
CA TYR A 134 -0.40 -2.17 -4.23
C TYR A 134 -1.13 -2.02 -2.89
N SER A 135 -0.39 -1.84 -1.80
CA SER A 135 -0.95 -1.60 -0.47
C SER A 135 -1.82 -0.33 -0.44
N ASN A 136 -1.35 0.74 -1.08
CA ASN A 136 -2.13 1.97 -1.20
C ASN A 136 -3.43 1.76 -1.97
N LEU A 137 -3.43 0.92 -3.02
CA LEU A 137 -4.65 0.55 -3.74
C LEU A 137 -5.62 -0.25 -2.88
N MET A 138 -5.11 -1.20 -2.10
CA MET A 138 -5.96 -1.95 -1.18
C MET A 138 -6.62 -1.07 -0.13
N ASN A 139 -5.91 -0.06 0.37
CA ASN A 139 -6.45 0.87 1.37
C ASN A 139 -7.54 1.81 0.82
N LYS A 140 -7.64 1.96 -0.50
CA LYS A 140 -8.72 2.75 -1.14
C LYS A 140 -10.03 1.97 -1.31
N ILE A 141 -10.01 0.64 -1.13
CA ILE A 141 -11.15 -0.24 -1.41
C ILE A 141 -11.59 -0.89 -0.11
N ASP A 142 -12.85 -0.68 0.26
CA ASP A 142 -13.45 -1.46 1.34
C ASP A 142 -13.84 -2.86 0.83
N PHE A 143 -12.95 -3.82 1.07
CA PHE A 143 -13.16 -5.20 0.67
C PHE A 143 -14.31 -5.88 1.45
N SER A 144 -14.67 -5.40 2.64
CA SER A 144 -15.77 -6.00 3.42
C SER A 144 -17.10 -6.05 2.66
N THR A 145 -17.26 -5.17 1.67
CA THR A 145 -18.45 -5.05 0.83
C THR A 145 -18.43 -5.97 -0.41
N PHE A 146 -17.27 -6.40 -0.92
CA PHE A 146 -17.17 -7.00 -2.26
C PHE A 146 -16.35 -8.30 -2.37
N SER A 147 -15.30 -8.48 -1.57
CA SER A 147 -14.49 -9.71 -1.60
C SER A 147 -13.64 -9.89 -0.34
N SER A 148 -13.08 -11.07 -0.10
CA SER A 148 -12.11 -11.21 1.00
C SER A 148 -10.79 -10.54 0.63
N SER A 149 -10.10 -9.95 1.62
CA SER A 149 -8.72 -9.46 1.48
C SER A 149 -7.78 -10.50 0.87
N ALA A 150 -8.06 -11.79 1.10
CA ALA A 150 -7.38 -12.92 0.46
C ALA A 150 -7.41 -12.87 -1.07
N MET A 151 -8.52 -12.45 -1.68
CA MET A 151 -8.64 -12.33 -3.14
C MET A 151 -7.71 -11.24 -3.68
N ALA A 152 -7.61 -10.10 -3.00
CA ALA A 152 -6.65 -9.07 -3.35
C ALA A 152 -5.20 -9.59 -3.21
N ASN A 153 -4.88 -10.29 -2.13
CA ASN A 153 -3.55 -10.88 -1.96
C ASN A 153 -3.18 -11.88 -3.08
N LEU A 154 -4.15 -12.65 -3.58
CA LEU A 154 -3.97 -13.50 -4.77
C LEU A 154 -3.71 -12.68 -6.03
N MET A 155 -4.43 -11.57 -6.24
CA MET A 155 -4.17 -10.66 -7.36
C MET A 155 -2.73 -10.14 -7.32
N TYR A 156 -2.23 -9.76 -6.14
CA TYR A 156 -0.83 -9.31 -5.99
C TYR A 156 0.16 -10.40 -6.41
N LEU A 157 -0.01 -11.64 -5.95
CA LEU A 157 0.84 -12.77 -6.35
C LEU A 157 0.86 -12.97 -7.87
N THR A 158 -0.30 -12.84 -8.54
CA THR A 158 -0.37 -12.96 -10.01
C THR A 158 0.21 -11.75 -10.76
N ALA A 159 0.39 -10.62 -10.08
CA ALA A 159 0.95 -9.40 -10.64
C ALA A 159 2.49 -9.32 -10.51
N LEU A 160 3.10 -10.24 -9.76
CA LEU A 160 4.55 -10.28 -9.56
C LEU A 160 5.30 -10.62 -10.86
N ASN A 161 6.49 -10.05 -11.00
CA ASN A 161 7.40 -10.39 -12.10
C ASN A 161 7.99 -11.79 -11.93
N LYS A 162 8.42 -12.39 -13.05
CA LYS A 162 9.06 -13.72 -13.10
C LYS A 162 10.25 -13.89 -12.14
N HIS A 163 10.94 -12.81 -11.79
CA HIS A 163 12.01 -12.82 -10.80
C HIS A 163 11.56 -13.28 -9.40
N HIS A 164 10.26 -13.27 -9.13
CA HIS A 164 9.64 -13.64 -7.85
C HIS A 164 8.82 -14.93 -7.96
N ASP A 165 9.00 -15.75 -9.00
CA ASP A 165 8.28 -17.03 -9.16
C ASP A 165 8.43 -17.96 -7.94
N SER A 166 9.58 -17.91 -7.26
CA SER A 166 9.81 -18.64 -6.01
C SER A 166 8.87 -18.20 -4.88
N VAL A 167 8.51 -16.92 -4.78
CA VAL A 167 7.47 -16.43 -3.84
C VAL A 167 6.14 -17.05 -4.21
N CYS A 168 5.75 -16.97 -5.49
CA CYS A 168 4.47 -17.52 -5.95
C CYS A 168 4.35 -19.02 -5.60
N LEU A 169 5.42 -19.79 -5.80
CA LEU A 169 5.48 -21.22 -5.45
C LEU A 169 5.44 -21.50 -3.95
N GLU A 170 5.96 -20.60 -3.11
CA GLU A 170 5.84 -20.72 -1.66
C GLU A 170 4.37 -20.56 -1.21
N PHE A 171 3.70 -19.52 -1.70
CA PHE A 171 2.36 -19.16 -1.25
C PHE A 171 1.24 -19.99 -1.89
N THR A 172 1.46 -20.63 -3.04
CA THR A 172 0.50 -21.59 -3.63
C THR A 172 0.22 -22.81 -2.74
N LYS A 173 1.08 -23.09 -1.76
CA LYS A 173 0.86 -24.18 -0.79
C LYS A 173 -0.06 -23.78 0.36
N LYS A 174 -0.31 -22.48 0.55
CA LYS A 174 -1.16 -21.96 1.62
C LYS A 174 -2.61 -21.92 1.17
N LYS A 175 -3.54 -21.97 2.13
CA LYS A 175 -4.96 -21.70 1.84
C LYS A 175 -5.18 -20.21 1.63
N PRO A 176 -6.19 -19.80 0.83
CA PRO A 176 -6.45 -18.37 0.58
C PRO A 176 -6.62 -17.53 1.85
N ASN A 177 -7.28 -18.07 2.88
CA ASN A 177 -7.49 -17.38 4.16
C ASN A 177 -6.24 -17.30 5.06
N GLU A 178 -5.13 -17.90 4.65
CA GLU A 178 -3.82 -17.84 5.33
C GLU A 178 -2.86 -16.88 4.59
N LEU A 179 -3.34 -16.21 3.54
CA LEU A 179 -2.56 -15.25 2.76
C LEU A 179 -2.66 -13.87 3.38
N GLU A 180 -1.62 -13.48 4.10
CA GLU A 180 -1.45 -12.12 4.62
C GLU A 180 -0.54 -11.29 3.71
N PHE A 181 -0.93 -10.05 3.44
CA PHE A 181 -0.17 -9.16 2.55
C PHE A 181 1.25 -8.92 3.05
N ASN A 182 1.41 -8.72 4.36
CA ASN A 182 2.71 -8.47 4.99
C ASN A 182 3.68 -9.64 4.79
N ASP A 183 3.19 -10.89 4.84
CA ASP A 183 4.02 -12.07 4.60
C ASP A 183 4.53 -12.09 3.15
N ILE A 184 3.65 -11.81 2.19
CA ILE A 184 4.01 -11.78 0.76
C ILE A 184 5.01 -10.64 0.52
N PHE A 185 4.76 -9.46 1.08
CA PHE A 185 5.67 -8.31 1.00
C PHE A 185 7.06 -8.63 1.55
N HIS A 186 7.14 -9.25 2.72
CA HIS A 186 8.41 -9.65 3.31
C HIS A 186 9.13 -10.69 2.43
N ALA A 187 8.43 -11.67 1.88
CA ALA A 187 9.02 -12.67 0.99
C ALA A 187 9.59 -12.04 -0.30
N VAL A 188 8.86 -11.11 -0.91
CA VAL A 188 9.32 -10.35 -2.08
C VAL A 188 10.60 -9.56 -1.75
N CYS A 189 10.62 -8.84 -0.62
CA CYS A 189 11.77 -8.04 -0.22
C CYS A 189 13.01 -8.86 0.16
N THR A 190 12.82 -10.05 0.74
CA THR A 190 13.92 -10.88 1.29
C THR A 190 14.58 -11.79 0.27
N LEU A 191 13.90 -12.13 -0.83
CA LEU A 191 14.52 -12.87 -1.94
C LEU A 191 15.74 -12.17 -2.53
N LEU A 192 15.76 -10.84 -2.53
CA LEU A 192 16.94 -10.09 -2.93
C LEU A 192 18.12 -10.27 -1.98
N ASP A 193 17.88 -10.36 -0.67
CA ASP A 193 18.96 -10.55 0.30
C ASP A 193 19.55 -11.96 0.20
N ALA A 194 18.72 -12.96 -0.08
CA ALA A 194 19.18 -14.31 -0.37
C ALA A 194 20.00 -14.36 -1.67
N ASN A 195 19.53 -13.75 -2.75
CA ASN A 195 20.25 -13.71 -4.03
C ASN A 195 21.55 -12.89 -3.97
N LYS A 196 21.57 -11.76 -3.24
CA LYS A 196 22.80 -10.96 -3.01
C LYS A 196 23.83 -11.75 -2.19
N LYS A 197 23.39 -12.50 -1.18
CA LYS A 197 24.28 -13.36 -0.36
C LYS A 197 24.79 -14.57 -1.14
N GLN A 198 23.95 -15.17 -2.00
CA GLN A 198 24.35 -16.28 -2.87
C GLN A 198 25.42 -15.83 -3.88
N CYS A 199 25.20 -14.70 -4.58
CA CYS A 199 26.20 -14.12 -5.48
C CYS A 199 27.53 -13.78 -4.77
N ALA A 200 27.47 -13.21 -3.56
CA ALA A 200 28.67 -12.87 -2.79
C ALA A 200 29.40 -14.13 -2.24
N TYR A 201 28.68 -15.23 -2.02
CA TYR A 201 29.25 -16.51 -1.62
C TYR A 201 29.93 -17.21 -2.81
N ASP A 202 29.29 -17.21 -3.97
CA ASP A 202 29.84 -17.79 -5.20
C ASP A 202 31.08 -17.01 -5.68
N GLU A 203 31.11 -15.69 -5.49
CA GLU A 203 32.29 -14.85 -5.76
C GLU A 203 33.44 -15.15 -4.78
N LYS A 204 33.14 -15.43 -3.50
CA LYS A 204 34.14 -15.85 -2.51
C LYS A 204 34.70 -17.25 -2.76
N ILE A 205 33.86 -18.20 -3.18
CA ILE A 205 34.31 -19.55 -3.58
C ILE A 205 35.13 -19.47 -4.88
N GLY A 206 34.69 -18.63 -5.82
CA GLY A 206 35.43 -18.35 -7.06
C GLY A 206 36.80 -17.72 -6.77
N ALA A 207 36.90 -16.83 -5.79
CA ALA A 207 38.15 -16.20 -5.37
C ALA A 207 39.06 -17.12 -4.55
N SER A 208 38.51 -17.97 -3.67
CA SER A 208 39.31 -18.88 -2.84
C SER A 208 39.90 -20.07 -3.62
N ASN A 209 39.28 -20.44 -4.75
CA ASN A 209 39.78 -21.48 -5.65
C ASN A 209 40.73 -20.94 -6.75
N PHE A 210 40.99 -19.62 -6.78
CA PHE A 210 41.93 -18.97 -7.72
C PHE A 210 43.19 -18.42 -7.02
N GLY A 211 43.57 -19.01 -5.88
CA GLY A 211 44.90 -18.86 -5.30
C GLY A 211 45.96 -19.63 -6.11
N GLY A 212 46.29 -19.15 -7.29
CA GLY A 212 47.33 -19.75 -8.13
C GLY A 212 47.53 -18.97 -9.41
N ALA A 213 48.61 -18.18 -9.47
CA ALA A 213 49.08 -17.53 -10.69
C ALA A 213 49.56 -18.58 -11.71
N ALA A 214 48.63 -19.25 -12.40
CA ALA A 214 48.89 -20.04 -13.60
C ALA A 214 47.57 -20.28 -14.36
N ARG A 215 47.38 -19.53 -15.45
CA ARG A 215 46.38 -19.77 -16.52
C ARG A 215 44.93 -19.95 -16.04
N ALA A 216 44.26 -18.83 -15.81
CA ALA A 216 42.82 -18.73 -16.08
C ALA A 216 42.58 -18.92 -17.59
N GLN A 217 42.53 -20.18 -18.05
CA GLN A 217 41.70 -20.51 -19.19
C GLN A 217 40.27 -20.29 -18.71
N ARG A 218 39.83 -19.03 -18.82
CA ARG A 218 38.44 -18.64 -18.60
C ARG A 218 37.60 -19.63 -19.41
N LEU A 219 36.78 -20.44 -18.74
CA LEU A 219 35.88 -21.39 -19.37
C LEU A 219 34.98 -20.60 -20.33
N THR A 220 35.37 -20.57 -21.60
CA THR A 220 34.53 -20.12 -22.71
C THR A 220 33.48 -21.19 -22.91
N CYS A 221 32.21 -20.79 -23.00
CA CYS A 221 31.17 -21.71 -23.44
C CYS A 221 31.58 -22.30 -24.80
N LYS A 222 31.65 -23.63 -24.92
CA LYS A 222 32.03 -24.29 -26.18
C LYS A 222 31.00 -24.08 -27.31
N HIS A 223 29.81 -23.60 -26.97
CA HIS A 223 28.73 -23.32 -27.92
C HIS A 223 28.82 -21.91 -28.51
N CYS A 224 28.91 -20.86 -27.68
CA CYS A 224 28.92 -19.47 -28.15
C CYS A 224 30.26 -18.72 -27.98
N GLY A 225 31.25 -19.32 -27.33
CA GLY A 225 32.55 -18.71 -27.06
C GLY A 225 32.56 -17.64 -25.96
N CYS A 226 31.40 -17.18 -25.48
CA CYS A 226 31.33 -16.16 -24.41
C CYS A 226 31.60 -16.77 -23.02
N PHE A 227 31.98 -15.90 -22.07
CA PHE A 227 32.31 -16.27 -20.68
C PHE A 227 31.08 -16.19 -19.75
N GLY A 228 31.19 -16.79 -18.57
CA GLY A 228 30.26 -16.56 -17.45
C GLY A 228 29.01 -17.45 -17.43
N HIS A 229 28.93 -18.50 -18.25
CA HIS A 229 27.85 -19.49 -18.22
C HIS A 229 28.33 -20.87 -18.72
N SER A 230 27.59 -21.94 -18.37
CA SER A 230 27.82 -23.30 -18.88
C SER A 230 27.09 -23.55 -20.20
N MET A 231 27.47 -24.58 -20.96
CA MET A 231 26.80 -24.96 -22.21
C MET A 231 25.29 -25.23 -22.01
N GLU A 232 24.91 -25.74 -20.84
CA GLU A 232 23.52 -26.02 -20.49
C GLU A 232 22.68 -24.74 -20.36
N ASN A 233 23.29 -23.64 -19.94
CA ASN A 233 22.65 -22.34 -19.72
C ASN A 233 23.00 -21.32 -20.82
N CYS A 234 23.37 -21.80 -22.01
CA CYS A 234 23.78 -20.94 -23.12
C CYS A 234 22.56 -20.33 -23.81
N TRP A 235 22.42 -19.01 -23.71
CA TRP A 235 21.30 -18.24 -24.28
C TRP A 235 21.19 -18.34 -25.80
N SER A 236 22.24 -18.79 -26.49
CA SER A 236 22.23 -18.98 -27.95
C SER A 236 21.80 -20.38 -28.39
N ARG A 237 21.34 -21.26 -27.47
CA ARG A 237 20.79 -22.58 -27.84
C ARG A 237 19.37 -22.51 -28.38
N ASP A 238 18.64 -21.43 -28.09
CA ASP A 238 17.25 -21.26 -28.51
C ASP A 238 17.11 -20.47 -29.83
N ASP A 239 18.19 -19.86 -30.32
CA ASP A 239 18.23 -19.13 -31.58
C ASP A 239 19.09 -19.88 -32.62
N ASP A 240 18.43 -20.55 -33.56
CA ASP A 240 19.01 -21.23 -34.73
C ASP A 240 19.52 -20.24 -35.80
N SER A 241 20.15 -19.14 -35.39
CA SER A 241 20.75 -18.16 -36.29
C SER A 241 22.24 -18.03 -36.03
N SER A 242 23.00 -18.58 -36.97
CA SER A 242 24.45 -18.49 -37.09
C SER A 242 24.88 -17.04 -37.36
N GLY A 243 24.98 -16.26 -36.30
CA GLY A 243 25.55 -14.91 -36.29
C GLY A 243 26.64 -14.80 -35.23
N ASN A 244 27.85 -14.44 -35.64
CA ASN A 244 29.02 -14.28 -34.78
C ASN A 244 28.73 -13.25 -33.67
N VAL A 245 28.45 -13.70 -32.44
CA VAL A 245 28.12 -12.82 -31.31
C VAL A 245 29.40 -12.19 -30.78
N ASN A 246 29.56 -10.89 -30.97
CA ASN A 246 30.69 -10.14 -30.43
C ASN A 246 30.51 -9.95 -28.91
N CYS A 247 31.14 -10.82 -28.11
CA CYS A 247 31.04 -10.87 -26.65
C CYS A 247 31.84 -9.75 -25.94
N ASN A 248 31.73 -8.48 -26.37
CA ASN A 248 32.46 -7.38 -25.72
C ASN A 248 31.66 -6.06 -25.71
N SER A 249 30.73 -5.95 -24.76
CA SER A 249 30.03 -4.69 -24.46
C SER A 249 30.13 -4.38 -22.97
N GLY A 250 31.34 -4.08 -22.51
CA GLY A 250 31.60 -3.34 -21.28
C GLY A 250 32.13 -1.96 -21.65
N GLY A 251 31.32 -0.90 -21.49
CA GLY A 251 31.73 0.46 -21.83
C GLY A 251 30.79 1.51 -21.22
N SER A 252 31.02 1.80 -19.94
CA SER A 252 30.39 2.91 -19.22
C SER A 252 30.68 4.25 -19.89
N HIS A 253 29.63 5.05 -20.11
CA HIS A 253 29.73 6.49 -20.25
C HIS A 253 30.21 7.11 -18.93
N ARG A 254 31.39 7.74 -18.92
CA ARG A 254 31.68 8.87 -18.02
C ARG A 254 32.54 9.93 -18.72
N ASN A 255 32.15 11.16 -18.42
CA ASN A 255 32.53 12.43 -18.98
C ASN A 255 33.84 12.96 -18.38
N GLY A 256 34.57 13.81 -19.11
CA GLY A 256 35.42 14.86 -18.52
C GLY A 256 36.94 14.78 -18.75
N GLY A 257 37.43 15.63 -19.67
CA GLY A 257 38.47 16.61 -19.34
C GLY A 257 39.93 16.30 -19.69
N GLY A 258 40.48 17.12 -20.60
CA GLY A 258 41.82 17.69 -20.42
C GLY A 258 42.88 17.33 -21.47
N GLY A 259 43.33 18.34 -22.21
CA GLY A 259 44.76 18.54 -22.45
C GLY A 259 45.25 18.50 -23.89
N ASN A 260 45.68 19.70 -24.34
CA ASN A 260 46.64 20.06 -25.40
C ASN A 260 46.29 19.83 -26.87
#